data_AF-B0D285-F1
#
_entry.id   AF-B0D285-F1
#
_cell.length_a   1.000
_cell.length_b   1.000
_cell.length_c   1.000
_cell.angle_alpha   90.00
_cell.angle_beta   90.00
_cell.angle_gamma   90.00
#
_symmetry.space_group_name_H-M   'P 1'
#
loop_
_entity.id
_entity.type
_entity.pdbx_description
1 polymer ?
#
loop_
_entity_poly.entity_id
_entity_poly.type
_entity_poly.pdbx_seq_one_letter_code
_entity_poly.pdbx_strand_id
1 'polypeptide(L)'
;MGRRVPELVMDVDGKETRVAVYHRRRLGVVTDARPASLEIFPEGEHMLDLIVVTFVYIEKLRKDRENQAKKKIMKPYSRHGGP
;
A
#
# COMPACT_ATOMS: atom_id res chain seq x y z
N MET A 1 -5.24 2.57 -18.63
CA MET A 1 -5.45 1.15 -18.25
C MET A 1 -5.51 1.06 -16.75
N GLY A 2 -6.64 0.59 -16.20
CA GLY A 2 -6.98 0.68 -14.78
C GLY A 2 -5.92 0.07 -13.88
N ARG A 3 -5.40 0.87 -12.95
CA ARG A 3 -4.41 0.42 -11.97
C ARG A 3 -5.14 -0.53 -11.01
N ARG A 4 -4.90 -1.85 -11.12
CA ARG A 4 -5.54 -2.85 -10.24
C ARG A 4 -5.35 -2.45 -8.78
N VAL A 5 -6.47 -2.33 -8.08
CA VAL A 5 -6.55 -2.16 -6.63
C VAL A 5 -6.20 -3.53 -6.03
N PRO A 6 -5.26 -3.64 -5.08
CA PRO A 6 -5.00 -4.91 -4.41
C PRO A 6 -6.23 -5.32 -3.61
N GLU A 7 -6.71 -6.53 -3.84
CA GLU A 7 -7.87 -7.13 -3.19
C GLU A 7 -7.47 -8.49 -2.61
N LEU A 8 -8.02 -8.83 -1.46
CA LEU A 8 -7.94 -10.17 -0.88
C LEU A 8 -9.29 -10.85 -1.09
N VAL A 9 -9.26 -12.03 -1.70
CA VAL A 9 -10.42 -12.82 -2.08
C VAL A 9 -10.27 -14.20 -1.48
N MET A 10 -11.35 -14.73 -0.93
CA MET A 10 -11.48 -16.13 -0.53
C MET A 10 -12.34 -16.86 -1.55
N ASP A 11 -11.89 -18.04 -1.97
CA ASP A 11 -12.73 -18.97 -2.70
C ASP A 11 -13.43 -19.88 -1.68
N VAL A 12 -14.76 -19.83 -1.67
CA VAL A 12 -15.60 -20.74 -0.90
C VAL A 12 -16.54 -21.42 -1.88
N ASP A 13 -16.34 -22.73 -2.08
CA ASP A 13 -17.12 -23.58 -2.97
C ASP A 13 -17.25 -23.04 -4.42
N GLY A 14 -16.17 -22.50 -4.97
CA GLY A 14 -16.12 -21.96 -6.33
C GLY A 14 -16.66 -20.54 -6.45
N LYS A 15 -16.95 -19.88 -5.32
CA LYS A 15 -17.38 -18.49 -5.28
C LYS A 15 -16.30 -17.60 -4.66
N GLU A 16 -15.76 -16.73 -5.50
CA GLU A 16 -14.87 -15.66 -5.05
C GLU A 16 -15.63 -14.63 -4.20
N THR A 17 -15.24 -14.54 -2.94
CA THR A 17 -15.79 -13.61 -1.96
C THR A 17 -14.69 -12.65 -1.53
N ARG A 18 -14.92 -11.35 -1.71
CA ARG A 18 -13.99 -10.31 -1.26
C ARG A 18 -13.98 -10.24 0.25
N VAL A 19 -12.80 -10.25 0.85
CA VAL A 19 -12.64 -10.12 2.30
C VAL A 19 -11.88 -8.86 2.70
N ALA A 20 -11.06 -8.29 1.80
CA ALA A 20 -10.49 -6.97 2.01
C ALA A 20 -10.09 -6.27 0.69
N VAL A 21 -10.11 -4.93 0.70
CA VAL A 21 -9.68 -4.08 -0.42
C VAL A 21 -8.73 -2.99 0.08
N TYR A 22 -7.59 -2.80 -0.61
CA TYR A 22 -6.64 -1.74 -0.28
C TYR A 22 -6.84 -0.51 -1.16
N HIS A 23 -7.23 0.61 -0.53
CA HIS A 23 -7.33 1.91 -1.18
C HIS A 23 -5.99 2.64 -1.10
N ARG A 24 -5.39 2.92 -2.27
CA ARG A 24 -4.12 3.66 -2.34
C ARG A 24 -4.30 5.11 -1.92
N ARG A 25 -3.25 5.66 -1.29
CA ARG A 25 -3.12 7.11 -1.04
C ARG A 25 -3.30 7.91 -2.33
N ARG A 26 -4.13 8.94 -2.26
CA ARG A 26 -4.29 9.96 -3.31
C ARG A 26 -3.64 11.26 -2.85
N LEU A 27 -2.81 11.86 -3.70
CA LEU A 27 -2.01 13.06 -3.37
C LEU A 27 -2.74 14.39 -3.61
N GLY A 28 -3.99 14.39 -4.05
CA GLY A 28 -4.76 15.64 -4.17
C GLY A 28 -4.60 16.41 -5.47
N VAL A 29 -3.84 15.93 -6.46
CA VAL A 29 -3.47 16.76 -7.64
C VAL A 29 -4.63 17.02 -8.60
N VAL A 30 -5.55 16.06 -8.74
CA VAL A 30 -6.73 16.14 -9.64
C VAL A 30 -8.05 15.82 -8.91
N THR A 31 -7.99 15.07 -7.81
CA THR A 31 -9.13 14.69 -6.96
C THR A 31 -8.72 14.83 -5.51
N ASP A 32 -9.67 14.91 -4.59
CA ASP A 32 -9.41 15.01 -3.14
C ASP A 32 -8.30 14.07 -2.65
N ALA A 33 -7.42 14.63 -1.83
CA ALA A 33 -6.39 13.87 -1.15
C ALA A 33 -7.05 12.91 -0.15
N ARG A 34 -6.61 11.65 -0.14
CA ARG A 34 -7.07 10.65 0.83
C ARG A 34 -5.89 9.80 1.30
N PRO A 35 -5.80 9.48 2.60
CA PRO A 35 -4.79 8.55 3.09
C PRO A 35 -5.02 7.17 2.46
N ALA A 36 -3.98 6.33 2.49
CA ALA A 36 -4.18 4.93 2.17
C ALA A 36 -5.07 4.28 3.24
N SER A 37 -6.01 3.45 2.86
CA SER A 37 -6.89 2.73 3.78
C SER A 37 -7.06 1.27 3.38
N LEU A 38 -7.36 0.44 4.37
CA LEU A 38 -7.72 -0.96 4.18
C LEU A 38 -9.19 -1.09 4.61
N GLU A 39 -10.01 -1.58 3.70
CA GLU A 39 -11.41 -1.92 3.96
C GLU A 39 -11.49 -3.43 4.14
N ILE A 40 -12.09 -3.89 5.24
CA ILE A 40 -12.29 -5.30 5.57
C ILE A 40 -13.79 -5.55 5.55
N PHE A 41 -14.23 -6.55 4.80
CA PHE A 41 -15.64 -6.94 4.72
C PHE A 41 -16.00 -7.91 5.86
N PRO A 42 -17.29 -8.07 6.23
CA PRO A 42 -17.71 -8.98 7.30
C PRO A 42 -17.15 -10.40 7.14
N GLU A 43 -17.03 -10.87 5.90
CA GLU A 43 -16.49 -12.18 5.57
C GLU A 43 -15.01 -12.35 5.96
N GLY A 44 -14.27 -11.25 6.16
CA GLY A 44 -12.87 -11.25 6.60
C GLY A 44 -12.67 -11.06 8.11
N GLU A 45 -13.72 -10.78 8.90
CA GLU A 45 -13.58 -10.44 10.32
C GLU A 45 -12.93 -11.57 11.14
N HIS A 46 -13.24 -12.82 10.81
CA HIS A 46 -12.67 -14.01 11.46
C HIS A 46 -11.16 -14.16 11.27
N MET A 47 -10.55 -13.39 10.37
CA MET A 47 -9.11 -13.36 10.10
C MET A 47 -8.52 -11.94 10.16
N LEU A 48 -9.19 -11.03 10.87
CA LEU A 48 -8.83 -9.61 10.95
C LEU A 48 -7.36 -9.40 11.30
N ASP A 49 -6.86 -10.10 12.32
CA ASP A 49 -5.46 -9.96 12.76
C ASP A 49 -4.47 -10.27 11.63
N LEU A 50 -4.70 -11.34 10.88
CA LEU A 50 -3.84 -11.74 9.78
C LEU A 50 -3.87 -10.71 8.64
N ILE A 51 -5.07 -10.21 8.31
CA ILE A 51 -5.26 -9.18 7.28
C ILE A 51 -4.52 -7.89 7.68
N VAL A 52 -4.72 -7.43 8.92
CA VAL A 52 -4.12 -6.19 9.43
C VAL A 52 -2.60 -6.29 9.55
N VAL A 53 -2.07 -7.38 10.12
CA VAL A 53 -0.62 -7.58 10.24
C VAL A 53 0.04 -7.63 8.87
N THR A 54 -0.55 -8.35 7.92
CA THR A 54 -0.06 -8.42 6.54
C THR A 54 -0.05 -7.03 5.90
N PHE A 55 -1.14 -6.28 6.07
CA PHE A 55 -1.23 -4.91 5.54
C PHE A 55 -0.13 -4.00 6.11
N VAL A 56 0.01 -3.96 7.44
CA VAL A 56 1.03 -3.14 8.12
C VAL A 56 2.44 -3.53 7.68
N TYR A 57 2.71 -4.83 7.57
CA TYR A 57 4.00 -5.33 7.11
C TYR A 57 4.32 -4.85 5.68
N ILE A 58 3.38 -5.00 4.76
CA ILE A 58 3.56 -4.57 3.36
C ILE A 58 3.71 -3.04 3.26
N GLU A 59 2.93 -2.26 4.02
CA GLU A 59 3.07 -0.79 4.07
C GLU A 59 4.42 -0.36 4.63
N LYS A 60 4.93 -1.06 5.65
CA LYS A 60 6.29 -0.83 6.16
C LYS A 60 7.34 -1.07 5.08
N LEU A 61 7.24 -2.18 4.33
CA LEU A 61 8.14 -2.45 3.21
C LEU A 61 8.07 -1.39 2.11
N ARG A 62 6.89 -0.85 1.80
CA ARG A 62 6.73 0.25 0.83
C ARG A 62 7.43 1.51 1.31
N LYS A 63 7.18 1.91 2.56
CA LYS A 63 7.82 3.09 3.18
C LYS A 63 9.35 2.95 3.23
N ASP A 64 9.86 1.77 3.56
CA ASP A 64 11.30 1.52 3.57
C ASP A 64 11.94 1.71 2.17
N ARG A 65 11.30 1.18 1.12
CA ARG A 65 11.77 1.37 -0.27
C ARG A 65 11.75 2.84 -0.68
N GLU A 66 10.68 3.57 -0.36
CA GLU A 66 10.58 5.00 -0.64
C GLU A 66 11.66 5.81 0.10
N ASN A 67 11.90 5.49 1.38
CA ASN A 67 12.94 6.14 2.18
C ASN A 67 14.35 5.84 1.65
N GLN A 68 14.61 4.61 1.20
CA GLN A 68 15.88 4.25 0.55
C GLN A 68 16.06 5.00 -0.78
N ALA A 69 15.01 5.11 -1.59
CA ALA A 69 15.04 5.86 -2.85
C ALA A 69 15.33 7.35 -2.60
N LYS A 70 14.65 7.98 -1.63
CA LYS A 70 14.94 9.37 -1.22
C LYS A 70 16.38 9.57 -0.75
N LYS A 71 16.90 8.64 0.07
CA LYS A 71 18.31 8.67 0.51
C LYS A 71 19.28 8.56 -0.67
N LYS A 72 18.98 7.73 -1.67
CA LYS A 72 19.80 7.62 -2.90
C LYS A 72 19.72 8.89 -3.75
N ILE A 73 18.56 9.53 -3.86
CA ILE A 73 18.37 10.79 -4.60
C ILE A 73 19.06 11.96 -3.90
N MET A 74 19.20 11.93 -2.56
CA MET A 74 19.89 12.99 -1.81
C MET A 74 21.41 12.83 -1.74
N LYS A 75 21.95 11.63 -2.01
CA LYS A 75 23.40 11.35 -2.04
C LYS A 75 24.23 11.90 -3.23
N PRO A 76 23.70 12.30 -4.41
CA PRO A 76 24.50 12.82 -5.51
C PRO A 76 24.78 14.34 -5.41
N TYR A 77 24.15 15.08 -4.50
CA TYR A 77 24.33 16.54 -4.39
C TYR A 77 25.46 17.00 -3.45
N SER A 78 26.18 16.07 -2.80
CA SER A 78 27.25 16.41 -1.84
C SER A 78 28.65 16.00 -2.27
N ARG A 79 28.89 15.78 -3.57
CA ARG A 79 30.26 15.55 -4.08
C ARG A 79 30.55 16.42 -5.30
N HIS A 80 30.52 17.73 -5.15
CA HIS A 80 31.35 18.65 -5.95
C HIS A 80 31.54 19.95 -5.14
N GLY A 81 32.33 19.86 -4.07
CA GLY A 81 33.11 21.02 -3.66
C GLY A 81 34.20 21.20 -4.71
N GLY A 82 34.08 22.28 -5.48
CA GLY A 82 35.00 22.68 -6.54
C GLY A 82 36.38 23.12 -6.03
N PRO A 83 37.20 23.65 -6.95
CA PRO A 83 38.67 23.56 -6.98
C PRO A 83 39.42 24.08 -5.76
#